data_AF-A0A223E7L1-F1
#
_entry.id   AF-A0A223E7L1-F1
#
_cell.length_a   1.000
_cell.length_b   1.000
_cell.length_c   1.000
_cell.angle_alpha   90.00
_cell.angle_beta   90.00
_cell.angle_gamma   90.00
#
_symmetry.space_group_name_H-M   'P 1'
#
loop_
_entity.id
_entity.type
_entity.pdbx_description
1 polymer ?
#
loop_
_entity_poly.entity_id
_entity_poly.type
_entity_poly.pdbx_seq_one_letter_code
_entity_poly.pdbx_strand_id
1 'polypeptide(L)'
;MSYTFPGGQPQGKPIFITSKIREAMVAELTAINDYNYHIANSNMEEVNRVWRMIMLDEKKHYGMFLTLLRKYDPVQYQTYLYYQNTHLDVKEPMQTYRPNYDKQLILNLVRSDLKGELETAVLYDQYAAEISIPDVSHVFSVISRDEKFHAEHLTKLLISYDPDPYNGLK
;
A
#
# COMPACT_ATOMS: atom_id res chain seq x y z
N MET A 1 -18.09 9.21 -7.84
CA MET A 1 -17.38 8.50 -8.93
C MET A 1 -16.11 7.92 -8.32
N SER A 2 -15.97 6.60 -8.28
CA SER A 2 -14.74 5.95 -7.81
C SER A 2 -13.77 5.86 -8.99
N TYR A 3 -12.56 6.41 -8.85
CA TYR A 3 -11.49 6.27 -9.85
C TYR A 3 -10.90 4.85 -9.85
N THR A 4 -11.32 3.99 -8.92
CA THR A 4 -10.85 2.61 -8.76
C THR A 4 -11.96 1.58 -8.96
N PHE A 5 -11.62 0.39 -9.46
CA PHE A 5 -12.48 -0.79 -9.40
C PHE A 5 -12.65 -1.27 -7.94
N PRO A 6 -13.68 -2.07 -7.63
CA PRO A 6 -13.70 -2.84 -6.38
C PRO A 6 -12.42 -3.69 -6.31
N GLY A 7 -11.51 -3.33 -5.40
CA GLY A 7 -10.13 -3.87 -5.36
C GLY A 7 -9.01 -2.83 -5.55
N GLY A 8 -9.31 -1.53 -5.65
CA GLY A 8 -8.30 -0.46 -5.51
C GLY A 8 -7.53 -0.08 -6.78
N GLN A 9 -7.62 -0.88 -7.85
CA GLN A 9 -6.94 -0.60 -9.12
C GLN A 9 -7.58 0.59 -9.87
N PRO A 10 -6.82 1.62 -10.27
CA PRO A 10 -7.38 2.77 -10.96
C PRO A 10 -7.90 2.48 -12.37
N GLN A 11 -8.80 3.33 -12.85
CA GLN A 11 -9.40 3.25 -14.18
C GLN A 11 -8.64 4.13 -15.19
N GLY A 12 -8.15 3.51 -16.27
CA GLY A 12 -7.45 4.17 -17.38
C GLY A 12 -5.92 4.11 -17.28
N LYS A 13 -5.21 4.74 -18.22
CA LYS A 13 -3.75 4.90 -18.17
C LYS A 13 -3.40 6.37 -17.90
N PRO A 14 -2.82 6.72 -16.74
CA PRO A 14 -2.39 8.10 -16.52
C PRO A 14 -1.26 8.48 -17.49
N ILE A 15 -1.45 9.62 -18.15
CA ILE A 15 -0.49 10.16 -19.13
C ILE A 15 0.54 11.05 -18.42
N PHE A 16 0.12 11.84 -17.44
CA PHE A 16 1.00 12.76 -16.71
C PHE A 16 1.72 12.06 -15.56
N ILE A 17 2.97 12.46 -15.31
CA ILE A 17 3.78 11.93 -14.20
C ILE A 17 3.08 12.17 -12.85
N THR A 18 2.48 13.34 -12.66
CA THR A 18 1.71 13.66 -11.44
C THR A 18 0.43 12.84 -11.32
N SER A 19 -0.13 12.31 -12.42
CA SER A 19 -1.25 11.36 -12.38
C SER A 19 -0.76 9.95 -12.00
N LYS A 20 0.38 9.49 -12.54
CA LYS A 20 1.02 8.23 -12.14
C LYS A 20 1.37 8.20 -10.65
N ILE A 21 1.94 9.30 -10.14
CA ILE A 21 2.23 9.44 -8.70
C ILE A 21 0.95 9.37 -7.86
N ARG A 22 -0.15 9.98 -8.31
CA ARG A 22 -1.43 9.90 -7.59
C ARG A 22 -2.04 8.50 -7.59
N GLU A 23 -1.97 7.80 -8.72
CA GLU A 23 -2.39 6.39 -8.79
C GLU A 23 -1.59 5.54 -7.82
N ALA A 24 -0.26 5.72 -7.76
CA ALA A 24 0.58 5.04 -6.78
C ALA A 24 0.15 5.35 -5.34
N MET A 25 -0.06 6.64 -5.01
CA MET A 25 -0.57 7.04 -3.69
C MET A 25 -1.93 6.42 -3.34
N VAL A 26 -2.80 6.18 -4.32
CA VAL A 26 -4.09 5.50 -4.10
C VAL A 26 -3.86 4.02 -3.77
N ALA A 27 -2.96 3.34 -4.50
CA ALA A 27 -2.59 1.96 -4.21
C ALA A 27 -2.02 1.83 -2.79
N GLU A 28 -1.10 2.72 -2.39
CA GLU A 28 -0.54 2.73 -1.03
C GLU A 28 -1.62 2.89 0.05
N LEU A 29 -2.57 3.82 -0.14
CA LEU A 29 -3.65 4.03 0.82
C LEU A 29 -4.59 2.83 0.91
N THR A 30 -4.84 2.15 -0.20
CA THR A 30 -5.60 0.91 -0.22
C THR A 30 -4.88 -0.17 0.60
N ALA A 31 -3.60 -0.42 0.33
CA ALA A 31 -2.81 -1.40 1.08
C ALA A 31 -2.75 -1.09 2.59
N ILE A 32 -2.50 0.18 2.96
CA ILE A 32 -2.51 0.61 4.37
C ILE A 32 -3.84 0.28 5.05
N ASN A 33 -4.96 0.51 4.37
CA ASN A 33 -6.28 0.26 4.94
C ASN A 33 -6.57 -1.23 5.04
N ASP A 34 -6.22 -2.01 4.03
CA ASP A 34 -6.41 -3.46 4.00
C ASP A 34 -5.60 -4.12 5.13
N TYR A 35 -4.32 -3.79 5.29
CA TYR A 35 -3.52 -4.28 6.40
C TYR A 35 -4.04 -3.85 7.78
N ASN A 36 -4.50 -2.61 7.95
CA ASN A 36 -5.12 -2.18 9.21
C ASN A 36 -6.38 -2.99 9.51
N TYR A 37 -7.21 -3.23 8.49
CA TYR A 37 -8.41 -4.04 8.62
C TYR A 37 -8.07 -5.49 8.99
N HIS A 38 -7.05 -6.09 8.37
CA HIS A 38 -6.60 -7.45 8.66
C HIS A 38 -6.02 -7.59 10.07
N ILE A 39 -5.17 -6.65 10.51
CA ILE A 39 -4.61 -6.63 11.88
C ILE A 39 -5.72 -6.48 12.92
N ALA A 40 -6.70 -5.60 12.66
CA ALA A 40 -7.84 -5.44 13.57
C ALA A 40 -8.67 -6.73 13.65
N ASN A 41 -8.74 -7.47 12.55
CA ASN A 41 -9.50 -8.70 12.40
C ASN A 41 -8.60 -9.94 12.41
N SER A 42 -7.68 -10.03 13.37
CA SER A 42 -6.88 -11.23 13.61
C SER A 42 -6.30 -11.24 15.02
N ASN A 43 -6.24 -12.42 15.64
CA ASN A 43 -5.54 -12.65 16.90
C ASN A 43 -4.22 -13.42 16.73
N MET A 44 -3.78 -13.68 15.50
CA MET A 44 -2.53 -14.39 15.22
C MET A 44 -1.33 -13.44 15.32
N GLU A 45 -0.58 -13.51 16.42
CA GLU A 45 0.51 -12.56 16.72
C GLU A 45 1.57 -12.50 15.61
N GLU A 46 2.01 -13.65 15.09
CA GLU A 46 3.04 -13.69 14.04
C GLU A 46 2.53 -13.10 12.71
N VAL A 47 1.30 -13.41 12.31
CA VAL A 47 0.67 -12.84 11.11
C VAL A 47 0.52 -11.33 11.27
N ASN A 48 0.01 -10.87 12.43
CA ASN A 48 -0.16 -9.45 12.73
C ASN A 48 1.17 -8.69 12.76
N ARG A 49 2.27 -9.33 13.15
CA ARG A 49 3.60 -8.75 13.12
C ARG A 49 4.08 -8.47 11.70
N VAL A 50 3.88 -9.43 10.78
CA VAL A 50 4.23 -9.26 9.37
C VAL A 50 3.36 -8.18 8.72
N TRP A 51 2.03 -8.25 8.87
CA TRP A 51 1.13 -7.21 8.36
C TRP A 51 1.46 -5.82 8.89
N ARG A 52 1.80 -5.71 10.19
CA ARG A 52 2.19 -4.41 10.76
C ARG A 52 3.48 -3.88 10.17
N MET A 53 4.46 -4.74 9.91
CA MET A 53 5.72 -4.36 9.29
C MET A 53 5.47 -3.82 7.88
N ILE A 54 4.76 -4.58 7.04
CA ILE A 54 4.42 -4.18 5.67
C ILE A 54 3.61 -2.87 5.66
N MET A 55 2.56 -2.76 6.48
CA MET A 55 1.77 -1.52 6.59
C MET A 55 2.62 -0.28 6.96
N LEU A 56 3.71 -0.43 7.73
CA LEU A 56 4.60 0.68 8.03
C LEU A 56 5.44 1.08 6.82
N ASP A 57 5.85 0.11 5.99
CA ASP A 57 6.51 0.36 4.72
C ASP A 57 5.55 1.04 3.72
N GLU A 58 4.28 0.63 3.63
CA GLU A 58 3.30 1.34 2.77
C GLU A 58 3.06 2.79 3.18
N LYS A 59 3.07 3.08 4.50
CA LYS A 59 3.02 4.47 4.99
C LYS A 59 4.23 5.27 4.56
N LYS A 60 5.41 4.65 4.51
CA LYS A 60 6.65 5.27 4.03
C LYS A 60 6.58 5.46 2.51
N HIS A 61 6.11 4.48 1.74
CA HIS A 61 5.89 4.57 0.29
C HIS A 61 4.95 5.73 -0.06
N TYR A 62 3.81 5.83 0.61
CA TYR A 62 2.90 6.97 0.47
C TYR A 62 3.62 8.31 0.72
N GLY A 63 4.44 8.40 1.77
CA GLY A 63 5.24 9.59 2.08
C GLY A 63 6.25 9.95 0.99
N MET A 64 6.90 8.96 0.38
CA MET A 64 7.82 9.16 -0.75
C MET A 64 7.08 9.73 -1.96
N PHE A 65 5.94 9.15 -2.34
CA PHE A 65 5.13 9.66 -3.45
C PHE A 65 4.55 11.05 -3.17
N LEU A 66 4.07 11.31 -1.96
CA LEU A 66 3.58 12.64 -1.58
C LEU A 66 4.67 13.71 -1.70
N THR A 67 5.91 13.36 -1.36
CA THR A 67 7.07 14.26 -1.51
C THR A 67 7.33 14.57 -2.98
N LEU A 68 7.32 13.56 -3.85
CA LEU A 68 7.43 13.77 -5.30
C LEU A 68 6.26 14.58 -5.87
N LEU A 69 5.03 14.29 -5.46
CA LEU A 69 3.85 15.01 -5.94
C LEU A 69 3.96 16.50 -5.62
N ARG A 70 4.38 16.84 -4.39
CA ARG A 70 4.64 18.23 -3.98
C ARG A 70 5.81 18.87 -4.72
N LYS A 71 6.77 18.10 -5.22
CA LYS A 71 7.86 18.63 -6.05
C LYS A 71 7.41 18.96 -7.48
N TYR A 72 6.54 18.14 -8.06
CA TYR A 72 6.16 18.21 -9.47
C TYR A 72 4.77 18.80 -9.75
N ASP A 73 3.95 19.02 -8.72
CA ASP A 73 2.65 19.67 -8.83
C ASP A 73 2.63 20.99 -8.01
N PRO A 74 2.78 22.16 -8.66
CA PRO A 74 2.82 23.45 -7.99
C PRO A 74 1.56 23.76 -7.18
N VAL A 75 0.38 23.30 -7.63
CA VAL A 75 -0.88 23.55 -6.93
C VAL A 75 -0.94 22.71 -5.65
N GLN A 76 -0.52 21.44 -5.72
CA GLN A 76 -0.39 20.58 -4.54
C GLN A 76 0.60 21.17 -3.54
N TYR A 77 1.72 21.72 -4.01
CA TYR A 77 2.72 22.35 -3.15
C TYR A 77 2.21 23.61 -2.45
N GLN A 78 1.56 24.52 -3.18
CA GLN A 78 0.96 25.72 -2.62
C GLN A 78 -0.09 25.38 -1.56
N THR A 79 -0.91 24.36 -1.83
CA THR A 79 -1.91 23.86 -0.88
C THR A 79 -1.25 23.30 0.38
N TYR A 80 -0.15 22.55 0.23
CA TYR A 80 0.64 22.07 1.36
C TYR A 80 1.17 23.21 2.23
N LEU A 81 1.74 24.27 1.64
CA LEU A 81 2.23 25.43 2.37
C LEU A 81 1.10 26.16 3.12
N TYR A 82 -0.08 26.27 2.51
CA TYR A 82 -1.25 26.83 3.19
C TYR A 82 -1.59 26.04 4.45
N TYR A 83 -1.76 24.71 4.32
CA TYR A 83 -2.15 23.86 5.44
C TYR A 83 -1.06 23.69 6.51
N GLN A 84 0.23 23.81 6.17
CA GLN A 84 1.31 23.85 7.18
C GLN A 84 1.14 24.99 8.18
N ASN A 85 0.55 26.11 7.73
CA ASN A 85 0.30 27.29 8.55
C ASN A 85 -1.09 27.25 9.24
N THR A 86 -1.83 26.14 9.09
CA THR A 86 -3.10 25.93 9.79
C THR A 86 -2.91 25.02 10.99
N HIS A 87 -3.73 25.19 12.02
CA HIS A 87 -3.77 24.32 13.19
C HIS A 87 -5.12 23.62 13.26
N LEU A 88 -5.11 22.34 13.63
CA LEU A 88 -6.33 21.66 14.04
C LEU A 88 -6.55 21.98 15.52
N ASP A 89 -7.52 22.84 15.81
CA ASP A 89 -7.75 23.37 17.16
C ASP A 89 -8.22 22.31 18.16
N VAL A 90 -8.78 21.19 17.68
CA VAL A 90 -9.27 20.09 18.51
C VAL A 90 -8.88 18.75 17.90
N LYS A 91 -8.22 17.91 18.69
CA LYS A 91 -7.95 16.50 18.36
C LYS A 91 -8.72 15.61 19.32
N GLU A 92 -9.81 15.04 18.86
CA GLU A 92 -10.52 14.01 19.62
C GLU A 92 -9.66 12.73 19.72
N PRO A 93 -9.83 11.94 20.79
CA PRO A 93 -9.19 10.63 20.88
C PRO A 93 -9.68 9.72 19.75
N MET A 94 -8.77 8.89 19.21
CA MET A 94 -9.14 7.90 18.19
C MET A 94 -10.16 6.91 18.76
N GLN A 95 -11.24 6.67 18.00
CA GLN A 95 -12.24 5.68 18.35
C GLN A 95 -11.63 4.27 18.41
N THR A 96 -11.93 3.52 19.46
CA THR A 96 -11.52 2.11 19.57
C THR A 96 -12.44 1.21 18.74
N TYR A 97 -11.86 0.35 17.90
CA TYR A 97 -12.58 -0.69 17.16
C TYR A 97 -12.35 -2.07 17.80
N ARG A 98 -13.42 -2.85 17.99
CA ARG A 98 -13.37 -4.22 18.53
C ARG A 98 -14.22 -5.15 17.64
N PRO A 99 -13.62 -5.90 16.71
CA PRO A 99 -14.37 -6.81 15.84
C PRO A 99 -14.72 -8.12 16.54
N ASN A 100 -15.59 -8.90 15.89
CA ASN A 100 -15.91 -10.27 16.26
C ASN A 100 -15.09 -11.24 15.38
N TYR A 101 -14.22 -12.05 16.00
CA TYR A 101 -13.19 -12.84 15.32
C TYR A 101 -13.70 -14.11 14.61
N ASP A 102 -14.94 -14.51 14.87
CA ASP A 102 -15.48 -15.85 14.51
C ASP A 102 -15.74 -16.07 13.01
N LYS A 103 -15.43 -15.09 12.14
CA LYS A 103 -15.67 -15.13 10.68
C LYS A 103 -14.40 -14.92 9.84
N GLN A 104 -13.22 -15.00 10.43
CA GLN A 104 -11.97 -14.60 9.78
C GLN A 104 -11.33 -15.73 8.97
N LEU A 105 -11.32 -15.58 7.64
CA LEU A 105 -10.57 -16.45 6.72
C LEU A 105 -9.15 -15.91 6.56
N ILE A 106 -8.30 -16.05 7.58
CA ILE A 106 -6.95 -15.43 7.63
C ILE A 106 -6.12 -15.72 6.38
N LEU A 107 -6.09 -16.97 5.91
CA LEU A 107 -5.34 -17.32 4.69
C LEU A 107 -5.90 -16.62 3.43
N ASN A 108 -7.18 -16.30 3.37
CA ASN A 108 -7.72 -15.50 2.27
C ASN A 108 -7.27 -14.04 2.35
N LEU A 109 -7.13 -13.49 3.55
CA LEU A 109 -6.59 -12.14 3.75
C LEU A 109 -5.13 -12.10 3.29
N VAL A 110 -4.31 -13.06 3.72
CA VAL A 110 -2.89 -13.18 3.28
C VAL A 110 -2.79 -13.31 1.75
N ARG A 111 -3.64 -14.12 1.11
CA ARG A 111 -3.67 -14.25 -0.36
C ARG A 111 -4.13 -12.96 -1.05
N SER A 112 -5.06 -12.22 -0.45
CA SER A 112 -5.52 -10.93 -0.97
C SER A 112 -4.40 -9.90 -0.91
N ASP A 113 -3.69 -9.83 0.21
CA ASP A 113 -2.52 -8.95 0.39
C ASP A 113 -1.42 -9.32 -0.60
N LEU A 114 -1.08 -10.60 -0.71
CA LEU A 114 -0.07 -11.09 -1.66
C LEU A 114 -0.41 -10.71 -3.11
N LYS A 115 -1.69 -10.81 -3.50
CA LYS A 115 -2.15 -10.35 -4.80
C LYS A 115 -1.91 -8.84 -4.97
N GLY A 116 -2.23 -8.04 -3.96
CA GLY A 116 -2.00 -6.59 -3.96
C GLY A 116 -0.52 -6.27 -4.18
N GLU A 117 0.38 -6.89 -3.41
CA GLU A 117 1.83 -6.67 -3.53
C GLU A 117 2.35 -6.99 -4.93
N LEU A 118 1.89 -8.10 -5.52
CA LEU A 118 2.28 -8.51 -6.87
C LEU A 118 1.78 -7.52 -7.95
N GLU A 119 0.53 -7.05 -7.83
CA GLU A 119 -0.05 -6.07 -8.75
C GLU A 119 0.71 -4.74 -8.68
N THR A 120 1.02 -4.26 -7.46
CA THR A 120 1.79 -3.04 -7.23
C THR A 120 3.22 -3.16 -7.75
N ALA A 121 3.90 -4.29 -7.52
CA ALA A 121 5.23 -4.55 -8.03
C ALA A 121 5.29 -4.44 -9.57
N VAL A 122 4.31 -5.05 -10.26
CA VAL A 122 4.18 -4.99 -11.73
C VAL A 122 3.93 -3.56 -12.21
N LEU A 123 2.99 -2.85 -11.58
CA LEU A 123 2.67 -1.46 -11.94
C LEU A 123 3.89 -0.55 -11.79
N TYR A 124 4.64 -0.71 -10.70
CA TYR A 124 5.78 0.16 -10.40
C TYR A 124 7.02 -0.19 -11.20
N ASP A 125 7.24 -1.47 -11.56
CA ASP A 125 8.25 -1.84 -12.56
C ASP A 125 7.96 -1.16 -13.90
N GLN A 126 6.70 -1.18 -14.34
CA GLN A 126 6.28 -0.52 -15.57
C GLN A 126 6.53 1.00 -15.49
N TYR A 127 6.16 1.65 -14.39
CA TYR A 127 6.35 3.10 -14.23
C TYR A 127 7.82 3.50 -14.09
N ALA A 128 8.63 2.70 -13.40
CA ALA A 128 10.08 2.92 -13.34
C ALA A 128 10.71 2.88 -14.74
N ALA A 129 10.27 1.97 -15.61
CA ALA A 129 10.77 1.83 -16.97
C ALA A 129 10.29 2.93 -17.92
N GLU A 130 9.05 3.42 -17.77
CA GLU A 130 8.45 4.41 -18.66
C GLU A 130 8.82 5.87 -18.31
N ILE A 131 9.09 6.16 -17.03
CA ILE A 131 9.34 7.53 -16.55
C ILE A 131 10.80 7.92 -16.80
N SER A 132 11.02 8.98 -17.57
CA SER A 132 12.36 9.50 -17.88
C SER A 132 12.96 10.41 -16.79
N ILE A 133 12.14 10.87 -15.83
CA ILE A 133 12.60 11.74 -14.74
C ILE A 133 13.33 10.88 -13.68
N PRO A 134 14.65 11.09 -13.45
CA PRO A 134 15.46 10.12 -12.70
C PRO A 134 15.03 9.87 -11.25
N ASP A 135 14.69 10.92 -10.48
CA ASP A 135 14.29 10.76 -9.08
C ASP A 135 12.91 10.10 -8.95
N VAL A 136 11.99 10.41 -9.86
CA VAL A 136 10.67 9.76 -9.91
C VAL A 136 10.81 8.28 -10.28
N SER A 137 11.54 7.96 -11.36
CA SER A 137 11.82 6.58 -11.76
C SER A 137 12.52 5.80 -10.64
N HIS A 138 13.49 6.42 -9.97
CA HIS A 138 14.19 5.81 -8.84
C HIS A 138 13.23 5.44 -7.70
N VAL A 139 12.35 6.35 -7.28
CA VAL A 139 11.35 6.07 -6.23
C VAL A 139 10.46 4.89 -6.62
N PHE A 140 9.93 4.85 -7.84
CA PHE A 140 9.14 3.70 -8.31
C PHE A 140 9.93 2.39 -8.26
N SER A 141 11.20 2.38 -8.69
CA SER A 141 12.03 1.17 -8.63
C SER A 141 12.35 0.70 -7.21
N VAL A 142 12.57 1.63 -6.28
CA VAL A 142 12.83 1.32 -4.86
C VAL A 142 11.60 0.68 -4.26
N ILE A 143 10.43 1.27 -4.48
CA ILE A 143 9.17 0.78 -3.92
C ILE A 143 8.79 -0.57 -4.56
N SER A 144 8.89 -0.72 -5.88
CA SER A 144 8.67 -2.02 -6.55
C SER A 144 9.53 -3.15 -5.98
N ARG A 145 10.78 -2.84 -5.59
CA ARG A 145 11.65 -3.82 -4.93
C ARG A 145 11.14 -4.16 -3.54
N ASP A 146 10.70 -3.17 -2.78
CA ASP A 146 10.14 -3.35 -1.43
C ASP A 146 8.85 -4.22 -1.49
N GLU A 147 7.97 -4.03 -2.50
CA GLU A 147 6.77 -4.88 -2.67
C GLU A 147 7.10 -6.34 -2.98
N LYS A 148 8.20 -6.60 -3.70
CA LYS A 148 8.68 -7.97 -3.92
C LYS A 148 9.15 -8.61 -2.62
N PHE A 149 9.74 -7.83 -1.71
CA PHE A 149 10.06 -8.34 -0.37
C PHE A 149 8.80 -8.60 0.46
N HIS A 150 7.78 -7.74 0.38
CA HIS A 150 6.49 -7.95 1.03
C HIS A 150 5.81 -9.24 0.54
N ALA A 151 5.79 -9.45 -0.78
CA ALA A 151 5.25 -10.65 -1.40
C ALA A 151 5.93 -11.93 -0.88
N GLU A 152 7.25 -11.94 -0.71
CA GLU A 152 7.97 -13.10 -0.16
C GLU A 152 7.66 -13.33 1.33
N HIS A 153 7.50 -12.25 2.11
CA HIS A 153 7.08 -12.37 3.52
C HIS A 153 5.68 -12.97 3.67
N LEU A 154 4.73 -12.53 2.84
CA LEU A 154 3.37 -13.07 2.81
C LEU A 154 3.35 -14.50 2.28
N THR A 155 4.16 -14.81 1.27
CA THR A 155 4.32 -16.18 0.76
C THR A 155 4.83 -17.10 1.85
N LYS A 156 5.82 -16.66 2.64
CA LYS A 156 6.33 -17.42 3.78
C LYS A 156 5.25 -17.69 4.83
N LEU A 157 4.39 -16.71 5.14
CA LEU A 157 3.24 -16.97 6.02
C LEU A 157 2.29 -18.00 5.40
N LEU A 158 1.98 -17.84 4.12
CA LEU A 158 1.03 -18.69 3.41
C LEU A 158 1.48 -20.15 3.45
N ILE A 159 2.72 -20.45 3.04
CA ILE A 159 3.26 -21.82 3.06
C ILE A 159 3.45 -22.39 4.47
N SER A 160 3.57 -21.54 5.49
CA SER A 160 3.74 -21.98 6.88
C SER A 160 2.42 -22.41 7.53
N TYR A 161 1.31 -21.78 7.15
CA TYR A 161 0.01 -21.98 7.80
C TYR A 161 -1.03 -22.71 6.95
N ASP A 162 -0.85 -22.75 5.63
CA ASP A 162 -1.72 -23.51 4.73
C ASP A 162 -1.29 -24.98 4.71
N PRO A 163 -2.15 -25.93 5.10
CA PRO A 163 -1.80 -27.35 5.08
C PRO A 163 -1.63 -27.91 3.66
N ASP A 164 -2.21 -27.24 2.66
CA ASP A 164 -2.13 -27.67 1.27
C ASP A 164 -0.82 -27.20 0.62
N PRO A 165 -0.07 -28.10 -0.04
CA PRO A 165 1.26 -27.75 -0.56
C PRO A 165 1.17 -26.92 -1.85
N TYR A 166 1.89 -25.79 -1.87
CA TYR A 166 2.13 -25.00 -3.08
C TYR A 166 3.26 -25.63 -3.89
N ASN A 167 2.97 -26.70 -4.64
CA ASN A 167 3.95 -27.43 -5.45
C ASN A 167 5.20 -27.91 -4.67
N GLY A 168 5.01 -28.28 -3.40
CA GLY A 168 6.09 -28.76 -2.54
C GLY A 168 7.02 -27.68 -1.98
N LEU A 169 6.67 -26.40 -2.12
CA LEU A 169 7.35 -25.29 -1.43
C LEU A 169 7.20 -25.42 0.10
N LYS A 170 8.24 -24.99 0.82
CA LYS A 170 8.36 -25.03 2.29
C LYS A 170 8.96 -23.74 2.81
#